data_AF-L0DNL5-F1
#
_entry.id   AF-L0DNL5-F1
#
_cell.length_a   1.000
_cell.length_b   1.000
_cell.length_c   1.000
_cell.angle_alpha   90.00
_cell.angle_beta   90.00
_cell.angle_gamma   90.00
#
_symmetry.space_group_name_H-M   'P 1'
#
loop_
_entity.id
_entity.type
_entity.pdbx_description
1 polymer ?
#
loop_
_entity_poly.entity_id
_entity_poly.type
_entity_poly.pdbx_seq_one_letter_code
_entity_poly.pdbx_strand_id
1 'polypeptide(L)'
;MLTTLLLSLALFGQAKNDPDQFPLALHRSMEIDDLDREIQRLHDTVLFKRAQLVSTQRLSQRGLVSRADFERETASLRYEEAHEAESTAYRNLKVYERDVMGRVISSDEVKAYSLLLDWVKKQATMAQVDLDFRDYTLKQTRALYQRKAISRQELDDAEQAFNTAQASLALSKSREAQIVMELASRQGEKSYDAAEYQRLKAAYLKARIQYFEVVTAGSKNRLTIAQQRSLRGLIAAEDVTLFQKAVDDAEAALAAERTKLQENENAPRQPTTSN
;
A
#
# COMPACT_ATOMS: atom_id res chain seq x y z
N MET A 1 -6.54 0.89 -14.15
CA MET A 1 -7.50 0.60 -13.06
C MET A 1 -8.29 1.84 -12.62
N LEU A 2 -7.71 3.04 -12.48
CA LEU A 2 -8.51 4.27 -12.24
C LEU A 2 -9.35 4.73 -13.44
N THR A 3 -8.80 4.61 -14.66
CA THR A 3 -9.52 4.96 -15.89
C THR A 3 -10.70 4.04 -16.16
N THR A 4 -10.63 2.77 -15.75
CA THR A 4 -11.76 1.82 -15.78
C THR A 4 -12.79 2.10 -14.69
N LEU A 5 -12.39 2.65 -13.54
CA LEU A 5 -13.30 3.03 -12.45
C LEU A 5 -14.14 4.27 -12.81
N LEU A 6 -13.55 5.24 -13.51
CA LEU A 6 -14.25 6.47 -13.95
C LEU A 6 -15.08 6.25 -15.22
N LEU A 7 -14.63 5.43 -16.17
CA LEU A 7 -15.47 5.08 -17.34
C LEU A 7 -16.74 4.32 -16.93
N SER A 8 -16.65 3.48 -15.89
CA SER A 8 -17.79 2.70 -15.40
C SER A 8 -18.76 3.49 -14.53
N LEU A 9 -18.43 4.70 -14.09
CA LEU A 9 -19.38 5.59 -13.40
C LEU A 9 -20.07 6.56 -14.38
N ALA A 10 -19.40 6.98 -15.46
CA ALA A 10 -19.93 7.91 -16.44
C ALA A 10 -20.89 7.30 -17.49
N LEU A 11 -20.89 5.97 -17.69
CA LEU A 11 -21.59 5.31 -18.80
C LEU A 11 -23.00 4.76 -18.48
N PHE A 12 -23.49 4.77 -17.24
CA PHE A 12 -24.67 3.97 -16.85
C PHE A 12 -25.98 4.74 -16.68
N GLY A 13 -26.11 5.90 -17.34
CA GLY A 13 -27.35 6.67 -17.34
C GLY A 13 -28.60 5.91 -17.83
N GLN A 14 -28.49 4.78 -18.55
CA GLN A 14 -29.66 4.00 -19.00
C GLN A 14 -29.34 2.51 -19.29
N ALA A 15 -29.39 1.63 -18.30
CA ALA A 15 -29.50 0.18 -18.59
C ALA A 15 -30.58 -0.45 -17.71
N LYS A 16 -31.60 -1.10 -18.28
CA LYS A 16 -32.54 -1.92 -17.50
C LYS A 16 -31.77 -3.08 -16.81
N ASN A 17 -32.30 -3.58 -15.69
CA ASN A 17 -31.73 -4.70 -14.92
C ASN A 17 -31.32 -5.85 -15.86
N ASP A 18 -30.02 -5.96 -16.10
CA ASP A 18 -29.43 -6.94 -17.00
C ASP A 18 -29.10 -8.19 -16.18
N PRO A 19 -29.63 -9.38 -16.50
CA PRO A 19 -29.37 -10.61 -15.75
C PRO A 19 -27.87 -10.98 -15.66
N ASP A 20 -27.04 -10.47 -16.55
CA ASP A 20 -25.57 -10.62 -16.51
C ASP A 20 -24.89 -9.79 -15.39
N GLN A 21 -25.64 -8.93 -14.68
CA GLN A 21 -25.13 -8.21 -13.50
C GLN A 21 -25.16 -9.03 -12.21
N PHE A 22 -25.89 -10.14 -12.17
CA PHE A 22 -26.04 -10.95 -10.96
C PHE A 22 -24.70 -11.55 -10.45
N PRO A 23 -23.83 -12.14 -11.30
CA PRO A 23 -22.53 -12.64 -10.85
C PRO A 23 -21.60 -11.54 -10.33
N LEU A 24 -21.65 -10.34 -10.92
CA LEU A 24 -20.85 -9.19 -10.50
C LEU A 24 -21.35 -8.60 -9.17
N ALA A 25 -22.66 -8.55 -8.96
CA ALA A 25 -23.25 -8.14 -7.70
C ALA A 25 -22.89 -9.12 -6.56
N LEU A 26 -22.95 -10.43 -6.84
CA LEU A 26 -22.55 -11.46 -5.89
C LEU A 26 -21.07 -11.35 -5.51
N HIS A 27 -20.17 -11.19 -6.48
CA HIS A 27 -18.74 -11.04 -6.23
C HIS A 27 -18.42 -9.82 -5.35
N ARG A 28 -19.09 -8.67 -5.57
CA ARG A 28 -18.90 -7.47 -4.74
C ARG A 28 -19.37 -7.67 -3.31
N SER A 29 -20.49 -8.37 -3.11
CA SER A 29 -20.96 -8.71 -1.77
C SER A 29 -20.00 -9.67 -1.06
N MET A 30 -19.48 -10.67 -1.77
CA MET A 30 -18.46 -11.58 -1.23
C MET A 30 -17.18 -10.83 -0.83
N GLU A 31 -16.69 -9.89 -1.65
CA GLU A 31 -15.53 -9.05 -1.31
C GLU A 31 -15.76 -8.27 0.00
N ILE A 32 -16.96 -7.74 0.21
CA ILE A 32 -17.31 -7.03 1.47
C ILE A 32 -17.40 -8.00 2.64
N ASP A 33 -18.00 -9.18 2.47
CA ASP A 33 -18.09 -10.19 3.53
C ASP A 33 -16.69 -10.69 3.93
N ASP A 34 -15.79 -10.88 2.97
CA ASP A 34 -14.40 -11.27 3.22
C ASP A 34 -13.64 -10.15 3.96
N LEU A 35 -13.88 -8.88 3.61
CA LEU A 35 -13.35 -7.73 4.34
C LEU A 35 -13.91 -7.65 5.77
N ASP A 36 -15.20 -7.89 5.97
CA ASP A 36 -15.82 -7.87 7.30
C ASP A 36 -15.23 -8.98 8.19
N ARG A 37 -14.96 -10.17 7.64
CA ARG A 37 -14.24 -11.24 8.36
C ARG A 37 -12.81 -10.86 8.70
N GLU A 38 -12.09 -10.26 7.75
CA GLU A 38 -10.70 -9.83 7.98
C GLU A 38 -10.63 -8.72 9.03
N ILE A 39 -11.53 -7.73 8.97
CA ILE A 39 -11.63 -6.67 9.98
C ILE A 39 -11.90 -7.28 11.37
N GLN A 40 -12.79 -8.26 11.48
CA GLN A 40 -13.01 -8.95 12.75
C GLN A 40 -11.75 -9.67 13.26
N ARG A 41 -11.03 -10.37 12.37
CA ARG A 41 -9.76 -11.04 12.71
C ARG A 41 -8.70 -10.04 13.18
N LEU A 42 -8.59 -8.90 12.51
CA LEU A 42 -7.68 -7.82 12.88
C LEU A 42 -8.09 -7.21 14.22
N HIS A 43 -9.38 -6.96 14.44
CA HIS A 43 -9.91 -6.46 15.70
C HIS A 43 -9.55 -7.37 16.88
N ASP A 44 -9.78 -8.68 16.74
CA ASP A 44 -9.43 -9.67 17.76
C ASP A 44 -7.91 -9.69 18.03
N THR A 45 -7.11 -9.54 16.97
CA THR A 45 -5.65 -9.44 17.07
C THR A 45 -5.22 -8.18 17.83
N VAL A 46 -5.86 -7.04 17.55
CA VAL A 46 -5.61 -5.76 18.24
C VAL A 46 -5.96 -5.89 19.72
N LEU A 47 -7.12 -6.46 20.05
CA LEU A 47 -7.52 -6.69 21.45
C LEU A 47 -6.53 -7.58 22.19
N PHE A 48 -6.08 -8.66 21.56
CA PHE A 48 -5.06 -9.55 22.10
C PHE A 48 -3.74 -8.80 22.34
N LYS A 49 -3.24 -8.05 21.35
CA LYS A 49 -1.98 -7.28 21.48
C LYS A 49 -2.08 -6.17 22.51
N ARG A 50 -3.24 -5.52 22.67
CA ARG A 50 -3.47 -4.54 23.75
C ARG A 50 -3.36 -5.20 25.12
N ALA A 51 -3.97 -6.36 25.32
CA ALA A 51 -3.87 -7.12 26.56
C ALA A 51 -2.43 -7.58 26.84
N GLN A 52 -1.72 -8.01 25.80
CA GLN A 52 -0.30 -8.36 25.89
C GLN A 52 0.54 -7.15 26.31
N LEU A 53 0.38 -5.99 25.65
CA LEU A 53 1.14 -4.78 25.96
C LEU A 53 0.92 -4.31 27.41
N VAL A 54 -0.31 -4.41 27.94
CA VAL A 54 -0.59 -4.11 29.36
C VAL A 54 0.20 -5.04 30.29
N SER A 55 0.28 -6.32 29.96
CA SER A 55 1.05 -7.30 30.73
C SER A 55 2.54 -6.99 30.68
N THR A 56 3.06 -6.70 29.48
CA THR A 56 4.46 -6.31 29.25
C THR A 56 4.81 -5.00 29.93
N GLN A 57 3.90 -4.03 29.98
CA GLN A 57 4.08 -2.78 30.72
C GLN A 57 4.27 -3.05 32.22
N ARG A 58 3.47 -3.94 32.81
CA ARG A 58 3.61 -4.33 34.23
C ARG A 58 4.93 -5.05 34.49
N LEU A 59 5.39 -5.90 33.58
CA LEU A 59 6.68 -6.59 33.69
C LEU A 59 7.86 -5.61 33.51
N SER A 60 7.73 -4.67 32.58
CA SER A 60 8.70 -3.59 32.33
C SER A 60 8.87 -2.68 33.56
N GLN A 61 7.77 -2.30 34.23
CA GLN A 61 7.81 -1.55 35.50
C GLN A 61 8.56 -2.29 36.62
N ARG A 62 8.62 -3.63 36.55
CA ARG A 62 9.36 -4.49 37.50
C ARG A 62 10.80 -4.78 37.03
N GLY A 63 11.23 -4.21 35.91
CA GLY A 63 12.55 -4.47 35.32
C GLY A 63 12.71 -5.87 34.72
N LEU A 64 11.62 -6.60 34.49
CA LEU A 64 11.63 -7.98 33.99
C LEU A 64 11.58 -8.07 32.46
N VAL A 65 11.33 -6.95 31.77
CA VAL A 65 11.27 -6.86 30.31
C VAL A 65 12.24 -5.79 29.84
N SER A 66 12.95 -6.07 28.75
CA SER A 66 13.86 -5.10 28.16
C SER A 66 13.08 -3.94 27.53
N ARG A 67 13.67 -2.75 27.52
CA ARG A 67 13.09 -1.59 26.82
C ARG A 67 12.83 -1.90 25.34
N ALA A 68 13.71 -2.69 24.71
CA ALA A 68 13.60 -3.07 23.32
C ALA A 68 12.38 -3.97 23.04
N ASP A 69 12.07 -4.91 23.94
CA ASP A 69 10.91 -5.79 23.81
C ASP A 69 9.61 -4.99 23.99
N PHE A 70 9.58 -4.07 24.94
CA PHE A 70 8.44 -3.18 25.15
C PHE A 70 8.18 -2.26 23.94
N GLU A 71 9.25 -1.66 23.37
CA GLU A 71 9.16 -0.84 22.16
C GLU A 71 8.69 -1.67 20.95
N ARG A 72 9.18 -2.91 20.80
CA ARG A 72 8.76 -3.84 19.74
C ARG A 72 7.28 -4.17 19.83
N GLU A 73 6.77 -4.52 21.02
CA GLU A 73 5.35 -4.83 21.21
C GLU A 73 4.47 -3.60 20.95
N THR A 74 4.91 -2.42 21.41
CA THR A 74 4.20 -1.16 21.16
C THR A 74 4.10 -0.87 19.66
N ALA A 75 5.19 -1.01 18.91
CA ALA A 75 5.21 -0.82 17.47
C ALA A 75 4.34 -1.86 16.75
N SER A 76 4.39 -3.12 17.20
CA SER A 76 3.56 -4.19 16.63
C SER A 76 2.06 -3.95 16.83
N LEU A 77 1.65 -3.44 18.00
CA LEU A 77 0.26 -3.03 18.24
C LEU A 77 -0.17 -1.90 17.29
N ARG A 78 0.64 -0.83 17.19
CA ARG A 78 0.34 0.31 16.32
C ARG A 78 0.16 -0.09 14.85
N TYR A 79 0.94 -1.07 14.39
CA TYR A 79 0.81 -1.60 13.03
C TYR A 79 -0.55 -2.25 12.81
N GLU A 80 -0.98 -3.14 13.72
CA GLU A 80 -2.29 -3.79 13.59
C GLU A 80 -3.45 -2.78 13.71
N GLU A 81 -3.35 -1.80 14.61
CA GLU A 81 -4.36 -0.73 14.73
C GLU A 81 -4.46 0.10 13.44
N ALA A 82 -3.33 0.40 12.80
CA ALA A 82 -3.31 1.10 11.52
C ALA A 82 -3.88 0.24 10.38
N HIS A 83 -3.59 -1.08 10.39
CA HIS A 83 -4.10 -2.02 9.41
C HIS A 83 -5.62 -2.23 9.53
N GLU A 84 -6.15 -2.38 10.74
CA GLU A 84 -7.60 -2.43 11.02
C GLU A 84 -8.30 -1.16 10.51
N ALA A 85 -7.72 0.02 10.78
CA ALA A 85 -8.28 1.29 10.34
C ALA A 85 -8.26 1.45 8.80
N GLU A 86 -7.20 0.98 8.14
CA GLU A 86 -7.09 0.97 6.68
C GLU A 86 -8.11 0.02 6.05
N SER A 87 -8.25 -1.19 6.58
CA SER A 87 -9.22 -2.18 6.11
C SER A 87 -10.66 -1.69 6.29
N THR A 88 -10.96 -1.02 7.41
CA THR A 88 -12.26 -0.39 7.65
C THR A 88 -12.56 0.70 6.63
N ALA A 89 -11.58 1.57 6.33
CA ALA A 89 -11.75 2.62 5.33
C ALA A 89 -11.93 2.04 3.91
N TYR A 90 -11.17 1.00 3.55
CA TYR A 90 -11.32 0.28 2.29
C TYR A 90 -12.71 -0.36 2.17
N ARG A 91 -13.19 -1.01 3.24
CA ARG A 91 -14.53 -1.59 3.30
C ARG A 91 -15.63 -0.55 3.11
N ASN A 92 -15.49 0.63 3.70
CA ASN A 92 -16.46 1.73 3.51
C ASN A 92 -16.51 2.21 2.05
N LEU A 93 -15.35 2.31 1.39
CA LEU A 93 -15.27 2.60 -0.04
C LEU A 93 -15.96 1.51 -0.87
N LYS A 94 -15.73 0.23 -0.56
CA LYS A 94 -16.33 -0.91 -1.27
C LYS A 94 -17.83 -1.02 -1.11
N VAL A 95 -18.35 -0.76 0.09
CA VAL A 95 -19.80 -0.69 0.31
C VAL A 95 -20.42 0.43 -0.52
N TYR A 96 -19.78 1.60 -0.57
CA TYR A 96 -20.25 2.69 -1.41
C TYR A 96 -20.25 2.30 -2.90
N GLU A 97 -19.17 1.69 -3.41
CA GLU A 97 -19.08 1.19 -4.79
C GLU A 97 -20.21 0.19 -5.10
N ARG A 98 -20.44 -0.79 -4.20
CA ARG A 98 -21.53 -1.77 -4.33
C ARG A 98 -22.88 -1.07 -4.40
N ASP A 99 -23.16 -0.13 -3.49
CA ASP A 99 -24.47 0.51 -3.39
C ASP A 99 -24.78 1.42 -4.58
N VAL A 100 -23.77 2.13 -5.11
CA VAL A 100 -23.90 2.90 -6.35
C VAL A 100 -24.13 1.98 -7.53
N MET A 101 -23.33 0.92 -7.69
CA MET A 101 -23.46 0.00 -8.82
C MET A 101 -24.75 -0.82 -8.76
N GLY A 102 -25.23 -1.15 -7.56
CA GLY A 102 -26.51 -1.80 -7.30
C GLY A 102 -27.70 -0.84 -7.37
N ARG A 103 -27.48 0.46 -7.64
CA ARG A 103 -28.50 1.51 -7.71
C ARG A 103 -29.31 1.68 -6.44
N VAL A 104 -28.75 1.27 -5.31
CA VAL A 104 -29.32 1.50 -3.97
C VAL A 104 -29.23 2.98 -3.62
N ILE A 105 -28.16 3.64 -4.06
CA ILE A 105 -27.94 5.08 -3.91
C ILE A 105 -27.51 5.69 -5.24
N SER A 106 -27.74 6.99 -5.40
CA SER A 106 -27.20 7.76 -6.53
C SER A 106 -25.69 7.95 -6.41
N SER A 107 -25.00 8.00 -7.56
CA SER A 107 -23.59 8.31 -7.62
C SER A 107 -23.32 9.75 -7.19
N ASP A 108 -22.45 9.92 -6.21
CA ASP A 108 -21.91 11.19 -5.72
C ASP A 108 -20.38 11.17 -5.83
N GLU A 109 -19.83 11.98 -6.72
CA GLU A 109 -18.37 12.05 -6.93
C GLU A 109 -17.63 12.62 -5.71
N VAL A 110 -18.22 13.59 -5.01
CA VAL A 110 -17.60 14.19 -3.81
C VAL A 110 -17.51 13.14 -2.72
N LYS A 111 -18.59 12.38 -2.50
CA LYS A 111 -18.59 11.26 -1.55
C LYS A 111 -17.57 10.18 -1.94
N ALA A 112 -17.52 9.79 -3.21
CA ALA A 112 -16.55 8.80 -3.71
C ALA A 112 -15.11 9.22 -3.43
N TYR A 113 -14.74 10.45 -3.79
CA TYR A 113 -13.39 10.98 -3.57
C TYR A 113 -13.08 11.21 -2.09
N SER A 114 -14.07 11.53 -1.26
CA SER A 114 -13.87 11.65 0.19
C SER A 114 -13.52 10.30 0.84
N LEU A 115 -14.20 9.22 0.45
CA LEU A 115 -13.92 7.86 0.92
C LEU A 115 -12.56 7.36 0.41
N LEU A 116 -12.24 7.66 -0.86
CA LEU A 116 -10.93 7.36 -1.43
C LEU A 116 -9.81 8.10 -0.70
N LEU A 117 -10.02 9.37 -0.34
CA LEU A 117 -9.06 10.16 0.42
C LEU A 117 -8.87 9.59 1.83
N ASP A 118 -9.95 9.23 2.52
CA ASP A 118 -9.87 8.61 3.85
C ASP A 118 -9.04 7.32 3.80
N TRP A 119 -9.35 6.42 2.87
CA TRP A 119 -8.60 5.18 2.68
C TRP A 119 -7.11 5.44 2.41
N VAL A 120 -6.76 6.34 1.49
CA VAL A 120 -5.35 6.64 1.18
C VAL A 120 -4.63 7.28 2.37
N LYS A 121 -5.32 8.09 3.19
CA LYS A 121 -4.75 8.63 4.45
C LYS A 121 -4.47 7.52 5.46
N LYS A 122 -5.35 6.52 5.59
CA LYS A 122 -5.10 5.34 6.44
C LYS A 122 -3.93 4.51 5.92
N GLN A 123 -3.85 4.31 4.60
CA GLN A 123 -2.72 3.64 3.96
C GLN A 123 -1.39 4.37 4.23
N ALA A 124 -1.36 5.70 4.11
CA ALA A 124 -0.19 6.51 4.43
C ALA A 124 0.19 6.43 5.92
N THR A 125 -0.79 6.38 6.81
CA THR A 125 -0.58 6.19 8.26
C THR A 125 0.04 4.83 8.55
N MET A 126 -0.49 3.76 7.96
CA MET A 126 0.06 2.41 8.08
C MET A 126 1.49 2.34 7.53
N ALA A 127 1.77 2.95 6.38
CA ALA A 127 3.10 3.00 5.79
C ALA A 127 4.09 3.79 6.68
N GLN A 128 3.65 4.84 7.36
CA GLN A 128 4.47 5.57 8.32
C GLN A 128 4.81 4.70 9.53
N VAL A 129 3.82 3.97 10.08
CA VAL A 129 4.03 3.06 11.21
C VAL A 129 5.00 1.93 10.84
N ASP A 130 4.87 1.33 9.65
CA ASP A 130 5.84 0.32 9.17
C ASP A 130 7.23 0.93 9.02
N LEU A 131 7.36 2.12 8.42
CA LEU A 131 8.65 2.81 8.29
C LEU A 131 9.33 3.05 9.65
N ASP A 132 8.59 3.55 10.63
CA ASP A 132 9.12 3.81 11.98
C ASP A 132 9.60 2.50 12.64
N PHE A 133 8.86 1.40 12.43
CA PHE A 133 9.26 0.07 12.91
C PHE A 133 10.50 -0.48 12.19
N ARG A 134 10.60 -0.29 10.87
CA ARG A 134 11.78 -0.69 10.08
C ARG A 134 13.01 0.12 10.45
N ASP A 135 12.87 1.41 10.71
CA ASP A 135 13.97 2.27 11.16
C ASP A 135 14.53 1.79 12.51
N TYR A 136 13.64 1.52 13.47
CA TYR A 136 14.01 0.93 14.75
C TYR A 136 14.74 -0.40 14.58
N THR A 137 14.19 -1.31 13.78
CA THR A 137 14.78 -2.62 13.53
C THR A 137 16.15 -2.49 12.87
N LEU A 138 16.29 -1.63 11.86
CA LEU A 138 17.55 -1.38 11.16
C LEU A 138 18.62 -0.84 12.10
N LYS A 139 18.28 0.07 13.02
CA LYS A 139 19.22 0.59 14.04
C LYS A 139 19.74 -0.54 14.94
N GLN A 140 18.87 -1.46 15.36
CA GLN A 140 19.25 -2.62 16.15
C GLN A 140 20.13 -3.58 15.36
N THR A 141 19.73 -3.91 14.14
CA THR A 141 20.48 -4.78 13.22
C THR A 141 21.88 -4.22 12.97
N ARG A 142 22.02 -2.91 12.73
CA ARG A 142 23.32 -2.23 12.59
C ARG A 142 24.20 -2.40 13.83
N ALA A 143 23.63 -2.21 15.03
CA ALA A 143 24.37 -2.38 16.28
C ALA A 143 24.82 -3.84 16.50
N LEU A 144 23.98 -4.82 16.16
CA LEU A 144 24.32 -6.25 16.23
C LEU A 144 25.40 -6.62 15.20
N TYR A 145 25.32 -6.06 13.99
CA TYR A 145 26.31 -6.29 12.94
C TYR A 145 27.69 -5.75 13.34
N GLN A 146 27.75 -4.54 13.92
CA GLN A 146 29.00 -3.97 14.45
C GLN A 146 29.66 -4.86 15.52
N ARG A 147 28.83 -5.58 16.29
CA ARG A 147 29.28 -6.55 17.30
C ARG A 147 29.56 -7.95 16.73
N LYS A 148 29.43 -8.14 15.41
CA LYS A 148 29.55 -9.42 14.71
C LYS A 148 28.58 -10.50 15.23
N ALA A 149 27.44 -10.09 15.77
CA ALA A 149 26.43 -10.98 16.33
C ALA A 149 25.42 -11.48 15.29
N ILE A 150 25.38 -10.84 14.12
CA ILE A 150 24.53 -11.20 12.98
C ILE A 150 25.35 -11.16 11.68
N SER A 151 24.82 -11.80 10.66
CA SER A 151 25.41 -11.83 9.33
C SER A 151 25.25 -10.51 8.57
N ARG A 152 26.08 -10.31 7.53
CA ARG A 152 25.89 -9.20 6.59
C ARG A 152 24.55 -9.29 5.86
N GLN A 153 24.10 -10.51 5.55
CA GLN A 153 22.82 -10.75 4.88
C GLN A 153 21.65 -10.20 5.70
N GLU A 154 21.63 -10.44 7.02
CA GLU A 154 20.56 -9.91 7.90
C GLU A 154 20.53 -8.38 7.95
N LEU A 155 21.70 -7.74 7.84
CA LEU A 155 21.78 -6.28 7.70
C LEU A 155 21.21 -5.81 6.36
N ASP A 156 21.61 -6.44 5.26
CA ASP A 156 21.12 -6.08 3.92
C ASP A 156 19.59 -6.29 3.81
N ASP A 157 19.05 -7.36 4.40
CA ASP A 157 17.61 -7.61 4.46
C ASP A 157 16.85 -6.53 5.26
N ALA A 158 17.42 -6.06 6.38
CA ALA A 158 16.84 -4.96 7.14
C ALA A 158 16.89 -3.61 6.39
N GLU A 159 17.99 -3.33 5.68
CA GLU A 159 18.12 -2.13 4.84
C GLU A 159 17.12 -2.16 3.68
N GLN A 160 16.97 -3.31 3.04
CA GLN A 160 15.97 -3.51 1.99
C GLN A 160 14.55 -3.30 2.50
N ALA A 161 14.21 -3.81 3.68
CA ALA A 161 12.89 -3.63 4.29
C ALA A 161 12.62 -2.14 4.59
N PHE A 162 13.60 -1.43 5.15
CA PHE A 162 13.51 0.01 5.41
C PHE A 162 13.31 0.82 4.11
N ASN A 163 14.12 0.57 3.08
CA ASN A 163 14.01 1.25 1.79
C ASN A 163 12.64 1.01 1.13
N THR A 164 12.11 -0.22 1.25
CA THR A 164 10.79 -0.58 0.73
C THR A 164 9.68 0.20 1.45
N ALA A 165 9.72 0.25 2.79
CA ALA A 165 8.77 1.01 3.60
C ALA A 165 8.82 2.51 3.29
N GLN A 166 10.02 3.07 3.10
CA GLN A 166 10.22 4.47 2.74
C GLN A 166 9.58 4.79 1.38
N ALA A 167 9.82 3.95 0.38
CA ALA A 167 9.23 4.12 -0.95
C ALA A 167 7.70 3.96 -0.94
N SER A 168 7.17 3.03 -0.13
CA SER A 168 5.72 2.83 0.05
C SER A 168 5.03 4.06 0.67
N LEU A 169 5.68 4.70 1.67
CA LEU A 169 5.19 5.94 2.25
C LEU A 169 5.18 7.09 1.24
N ALA A 170 6.26 7.26 0.47
CA ALA A 170 6.35 8.28 -0.57
C ALA A 170 5.25 8.08 -1.65
N LEU A 171 5.00 6.82 -2.02
CA LEU A 171 3.92 6.45 -2.92
C LEU A 171 2.55 6.87 -2.37
N SER A 172 2.25 6.52 -1.12
CA SER A 172 0.98 6.84 -0.47
C SER A 172 0.76 8.36 -0.37
N LYS A 173 1.78 9.12 0.04
CA LYS A 173 1.70 10.59 0.14
C LYS A 173 1.51 11.27 -1.22
N SER A 174 2.20 10.79 -2.26
CA SER A 174 2.02 11.34 -3.62
C SER A 174 0.62 11.05 -4.18
N ARG A 175 0.03 9.90 -3.82
CA ARG A 175 -1.35 9.57 -4.17
C ARG A 175 -2.35 10.43 -3.41
N GLU A 176 -2.14 10.65 -2.11
CA GLU A 176 -2.95 11.54 -1.29
C GLU A 176 -3.02 12.94 -1.91
N ALA A 177 -1.88 13.50 -2.31
CA ALA A 177 -1.82 14.84 -2.90
C ALA A 177 -2.67 14.99 -4.17
N GLN A 178 -2.71 13.97 -5.04
CA GLN A 178 -3.59 13.97 -6.21
C GLN A 178 -5.06 14.03 -5.83
N ILE A 179 -5.47 13.16 -4.91
CA ILE A 179 -6.86 13.02 -4.50
C ILE A 179 -7.34 14.29 -3.80
N VAL A 180 -6.49 14.91 -2.97
CA VAL A 180 -6.78 16.19 -2.31
C VAL A 180 -7.08 17.28 -3.34
N MET A 181 -6.25 17.41 -4.37
CA MET A 181 -6.45 18.39 -5.44
C MET A 181 -7.76 18.12 -6.21
N GLU A 182 -7.98 16.87 -6.59
CA GLU A 182 -9.19 16.45 -7.32
C GLU A 182 -10.48 16.63 -6.51
N LEU A 183 -10.43 16.40 -5.19
CA LEU A 183 -11.57 16.58 -4.28
C LEU A 183 -11.89 18.05 -4.06
N ALA A 184 -10.88 18.89 -3.81
CA ALA A 184 -11.05 20.33 -3.64
C ALA A 184 -11.70 20.98 -4.87
N SER A 185 -11.33 20.51 -6.08
CA SER A 185 -11.96 20.96 -7.31
C SER A 185 -13.44 20.55 -7.41
N ARG A 186 -13.79 19.33 -6.99
CA ARG A 186 -15.17 18.83 -7.02
C ARG A 186 -16.08 19.48 -5.98
N GLN A 187 -15.51 19.88 -4.86
CA GLN A 187 -16.23 20.64 -3.82
C GLN A 187 -16.42 22.11 -4.19
N GLY A 188 -15.83 22.59 -5.29
CA GLY A 188 -15.86 23.99 -5.69
C GLY A 188 -14.98 24.90 -4.82
N GLU A 189 -14.11 24.33 -3.98
CA GLU A 189 -13.19 25.10 -3.14
C GLU A 189 -12.06 25.75 -3.97
N LYS A 190 -11.70 25.12 -5.10
CA LYS A 190 -10.69 25.60 -6.05
C LYS A 190 -11.10 25.26 -7.48
N SER A 191 -10.65 26.05 -8.45
CA SER A 191 -10.77 25.70 -9.87
C SER A 191 -9.87 24.50 -10.21
N TYR A 192 -10.30 23.64 -11.14
CA TYR A 192 -9.49 22.54 -11.63
C TYR A 192 -8.25 23.07 -12.39
N ASP A 193 -7.05 22.85 -11.85
CA ASP A 193 -5.79 23.15 -12.54
C ASP A 193 -5.21 21.88 -13.19
N ALA A 194 -5.38 21.77 -14.50
CA ALA A 194 -4.85 20.66 -15.28
C ALA A 194 -3.32 20.55 -15.21
N ALA A 195 -2.60 21.67 -15.10
CA ALA A 195 -1.14 21.65 -14.99
C ALA A 195 -0.68 21.14 -13.62
N GLU A 196 -1.35 21.56 -12.54
CA GLU A 196 -1.12 21.01 -11.21
C GLU A 196 -1.43 19.51 -11.15
N TYR A 197 -2.55 19.07 -11.70
CA TYR A 197 -2.90 17.64 -11.75
C TYR A 197 -1.82 16.83 -12.48
N GLN A 198 -1.35 17.30 -13.65
CA GLN A 198 -0.28 16.61 -14.39
C GLN A 198 1.04 16.55 -13.62
N ARG A 199 1.40 17.62 -12.90
CA ARG A 199 2.58 17.64 -12.02
C ARG A 199 2.46 16.62 -10.89
N LEU A 200 1.31 16.55 -10.22
CA LEU A 200 1.04 15.59 -9.16
C LEU A 200 1.00 14.14 -9.69
N LYS A 201 0.47 13.94 -10.90
CA LYS A 201 0.50 12.66 -11.62
C LYS A 201 1.92 12.19 -11.91
N ALA A 202 2.77 13.07 -12.43
CA ALA A 202 4.18 12.78 -12.66
C ALA A 202 4.92 12.45 -11.35
N ALA A 203 4.65 13.19 -10.25
CA ALA A 203 5.26 12.94 -8.95
C ALA A 203 4.94 11.53 -8.41
N TYR A 204 3.69 11.10 -8.53
CA TYR A 204 3.27 9.75 -8.15
C TYR A 204 3.90 8.65 -9.02
N LEU A 205 3.95 8.85 -10.34
CA LEU A 205 4.61 7.89 -11.24
C LEU A 205 6.11 7.75 -10.89
N LYS A 206 6.78 8.85 -10.56
CA LYS A 206 8.16 8.82 -10.05
C LYS A 206 8.28 8.06 -8.73
N ALA A 207 7.37 8.27 -7.78
CA ALA A 207 7.34 7.53 -6.53
C ALA A 207 7.10 6.02 -6.75
N ARG A 208 6.23 5.65 -7.71
CA ARG A 208 6.02 4.24 -8.11
C ARG A 208 7.27 3.62 -8.71
N ILE A 209 7.96 4.34 -9.60
CA ILE A 209 9.21 3.88 -10.20
C ILE A 209 10.24 3.62 -9.09
N GLN A 210 10.41 4.55 -8.15
CA GLN A 210 11.32 4.36 -7.01
C GLN A 210 10.95 3.12 -6.17
N TYR A 211 9.67 2.90 -5.90
CA TYR A 211 9.21 1.69 -5.21
C TYR A 211 9.59 0.41 -5.97
N PHE A 212 9.32 0.35 -7.28
CA PHE A 212 9.67 -0.82 -8.08
C PHE A 212 11.19 -0.98 -8.25
N GLU A 213 11.97 0.09 -8.32
CA GLU A 213 13.43 0.01 -8.33
C GLU A 213 13.98 -0.67 -7.07
N VAL A 214 13.45 -0.30 -5.90
CA VAL A 214 13.80 -0.94 -4.62
C VAL A 214 13.38 -2.42 -4.64
N VAL A 215 12.15 -2.74 -5.06
CA VAL A 215 11.67 -4.13 -5.14
C VAL A 215 12.52 -4.98 -6.09
N THR A 216 12.81 -4.49 -7.29
CA THR A 216 13.64 -5.17 -8.28
C THR A 216 15.05 -5.41 -7.75
N ALA A 217 15.66 -4.41 -7.09
CA ALA A 217 16.97 -4.58 -6.45
C ALA A 217 16.95 -5.68 -5.38
N GLY A 218 15.90 -5.71 -4.55
CA GLY A 218 15.69 -6.77 -3.56
C GLY A 218 15.54 -8.16 -4.18
N SER A 219 14.74 -8.29 -5.25
CA SER A 219 14.58 -9.56 -5.97
C SER A 219 15.91 -10.04 -6.57
N LYS A 220 16.70 -9.15 -7.17
CA LYS A 220 18.03 -9.47 -7.72
C LYS A 220 18.99 -9.97 -6.64
N ASN A 221 19.02 -9.31 -5.49
CA ASN A 221 19.85 -9.75 -4.38
C ASN A 221 19.46 -11.16 -3.89
N ARG A 222 18.15 -11.42 -3.75
CA ARG A 222 17.63 -12.76 -3.37
C ARG A 222 17.99 -13.83 -4.39
N LEU A 223 17.92 -13.52 -5.69
CA LEU A 223 18.37 -14.43 -6.75
C LEU A 223 19.87 -14.73 -6.61
N THR A 224 20.71 -13.72 -6.41
CA THR A 224 22.16 -13.94 -6.19
C THR A 224 22.42 -14.85 -4.99
N ILE A 225 21.72 -14.64 -3.88
CA ILE A 225 21.83 -15.49 -2.68
C ILE A 225 21.36 -16.91 -2.99
N ALA A 226 20.24 -17.09 -3.70
CA ALA A 226 19.71 -18.39 -4.09
C ALA A 226 20.70 -19.15 -4.99
N GLN A 227 21.28 -18.49 -5.99
CA GLN A 227 22.30 -19.05 -6.87
C GLN A 227 23.52 -19.53 -6.06
N GLN A 228 24.02 -18.71 -5.13
CA GLN A 228 25.14 -19.10 -4.25
C GLN A 228 24.80 -20.29 -3.34
N ARG A 229 23.57 -20.36 -2.81
CA ARG A 229 23.10 -21.48 -1.99
C ARG A 229 22.94 -22.75 -2.82
N SER A 230 22.44 -22.64 -4.05
CA SER A 230 22.31 -23.75 -4.99
C SER A 230 23.67 -24.33 -5.37
N LEU A 231 24.67 -23.48 -5.66
CA LEU A 231 26.05 -23.90 -5.92
C LEU A 231 26.69 -24.65 -4.74
N ARG A 232 26.22 -24.40 -3.52
CA ARG A 232 26.65 -25.11 -2.29
C ARG A 232 25.81 -26.35 -1.97
N GLY A 233 24.83 -26.69 -2.81
CA GLY A 233 23.90 -27.80 -2.59
C GLY A 233 22.90 -27.59 -1.45
N LEU A 234 22.69 -26.33 -1.01
CA LEU A 234 21.78 -26.01 0.10
C LEU A 234 20.32 -25.88 -0.34
N ILE A 235 20.07 -25.65 -1.62
CA ILE A 235 18.74 -25.62 -2.25
C ILE A 235 18.82 -26.27 -3.62
N ALA A 236 17.69 -26.74 -4.15
CA ALA A 236 17.65 -27.34 -5.48
C ALA A 236 17.84 -26.28 -6.58
N ALA A 237 18.40 -26.68 -7.72
CA ALA A 237 18.57 -25.77 -8.85
C ALA A 237 17.23 -25.30 -9.43
N GLU A 238 16.20 -26.12 -9.33
CA GLU A 238 14.82 -25.77 -9.71
C GLU A 238 14.25 -24.64 -8.84
N ASP A 239 14.59 -24.56 -7.56
CA ASP A 239 14.14 -23.48 -6.67
C ASP A 239 14.70 -22.12 -7.11
N VAL A 240 15.89 -22.09 -7.73
CA VAL A 240 16.49 -20.86 -8.27
C VAL A 240 15.63 -20.25 -9.37
N THR A 241 14.90 -21.06 -10.13
CA THR A 241 14.03 -20.59 -11.21
C THR A 241 12.86 -19.74 -10.69
N LEU A 242 12.39 -20.00 -9.46
CA LEU A 242 11.37 -19.18 -8.81
C LEU A 242 11.89 -17.77 -8.50
N PHE A 243 13.15 -17.66 -8.06
CA PHE A 243 13.79 -16.37 -7.84
C PHE A 243 14.06 -15.63 -9.14
N GLN A 244 14.43 -16.34 -10.21
CA GLN A 244 14.60 -15.74 -11.53
C GLN A 244 13.28 -15.15 -12.02
N LYS A 245 12.19 -15.91 -11.94
CA LYS A 245 10.85 -15.43 -12.31
C LYS A 245 10.46 -14.18 -11.51
N ALA A 246 10.73 -14.16 -10.20
CA ALA A 246 10.45 -12.99 -9.36
C ALA A 246 11.26 -11.74 -9.77
N VAL A 247 12.46 -11.91 -10.34
CA VAL A 247 13.24 -10.81 -10.91
C VAL A 247 12.61 -10.35 -12.22
N ASP A 248 12.28 -11.28 -13.12
CA ASP A 248 11.69 -10.98 -14.42
C ASP A 248 10.35 -10.24 -14.27
N ASP A 249 9.48 -10.70 -13.35
CA ASP A 249 8.20 -10.06 -13.02
C ASP A 249 8.41 -8.65 -12.46
N ALA A 250 9.41 -8.45 -11.59
CA ALA A 250 9.72 -7.15 -11.02
C ALA A 250 10.29 -6.17 -12.07
N GLU A 251 11.14 -6.65 -12.98
CA GLU A 251 11.67 -5.86 -14.09
C GLU A 251 10.57 -5.47 -15.08
N ALA A 252 9.67 -6.39 -15.42
CA ALA A 252 8.53 -6.12 -16.28
C ALA A 252 7.60 -5.06 -15.65
N ALA A 253 7.33 -5.15 -14.34
CA ALA A 253 6.55 -4.16 -13.62
C ALA A 253 7.23 -2.77 -13.62
N LEU A 254 8.54 -2.71 -13.37
CA LEU A 254 9.32 -1.47 -13.40
C LEU A 254 9.31 -0.84 -14.80
N ALA A 255 9.51 -1.63 -15.85
CA ALA A 255 9.46 -1.17 -17.23
C ALA A 255 8.08 -0.57 -17.58
N ALA A 256 7.00 -1.25 -17.18
CA ALA A 256 5.64 -0.76 -17.39
C ALA A 256 5.39 0.59 -16.70
N GLU A 257 5.94 0.82 -15.51
CA GLU A 257 5.82 2.12 -14.83
C GLU A 257 6.65 3.22 -15.51
N ARG A 258 7.83 2.91 -16.04
CA ARG A 258 8.63 3.85 -16.82
C ARG A 258 7.92 4.27 -18.11
N THR A 259 7.29 3.33 -18.81
CA THR A 259 6.45 3.63 -19.98
C THR A 259 5.31 4.57 -19.62
N LYS A 260 4.61 4.35 -18.50
CA LYS A 260 3.53 5.25 -18.03
C LYS A 260 4.03 6.66 -17.74
N LEU A 261 5.23 6.82 -17.19
CA LEU A 261 5.83 8.14 -16.98
C LEU A 261 6.13 8.82 -18.32
N GLN A 262 6.74 8.10 -19.26
CA GLN A 262 7.04 8.62 -20.60
C GLN A 262 5.77 9.05 -21.35
N GLU A 263 4.71 8.25 -21.31
CA GLU A 263 3.39 8.59 -21.86
C GLU A 263 2.81 9.86 -21.20
N ASN A 264 2.99 10.00 -19.89
CA ASN A 264 2.52 11.16 -19.16
C ASN A 264 3.28 12.44 -19.52
N GLU A 265 4.59 12.34 -19.74
CA GLU A 265 5.45 13.45 -20.15
C GLU A 265 5.18 13.87 -21.61
N ASN A 266 4.79 12.93 -22.47
CA ASN A 266 4.45 13.16 -23.87
C ASN A 266 2.97 13.51 -24.11
N ALA A 267 2.12 13.47 -23.07
CA ALA A 267 0.72 13.81 -23.21
C ALA A 267 0.56 15.29 -23.64
N PRO A 268 -0.21 15.59 -24.70
CA PRO A 268 -0.43 16.96 -25.12
C PRO A 268 -1.07 17.74 -23.97
N ARG A 269 -0.44 18.86 -23.59
CA ARG A 269 -1.02 19.78 -22.60
C ARG A 269 -2.32 20.31 -23.20
N GLN A 270 -3.47 19.85 -22.69
CA GLN A 270 -4.75 20.38 -23.14
C GLN A 270 -4.76 21.90 -22.90
N PRO A 271 -5.17 22.70 -23.89
CA PRO A 271 -5.31 24.13 -23.69
C PRO A 271 -6.35 24.37 -22.59
N THR A 272 -6.01 25.23 -21.64
CA THR A 272 -6.93 25.72 -20.61
C THR A 272 -8.14 26.36 -21.30
N THR A 273 -9.27 25.65 -21.37
CA THR A 273 -10.54 26.28 -21.70
C THR A 273 -10.98 27.09 -20.48
N SER A 274 -10.58 28.36 -20.46
CA SER A 274 -11.18 29.38 -19.62
C SER A 274 -12.62 29.59 -20.08
N ASN A 275 -13.58 29.28 -19.22
CA ASN A 275 -14.92 29.85 -19.27
C ASN A 275 -14.97 31.05 -18.33
#